data_AF-A0A2G1NVV5-F1
#
_entry.id   AF-A0A2G1NVV5-F1
#
_cell.length_a   1.000
_cell.length_b   1.000
_cell.length_c   1.000
_cell.angle_alpha   90.00
_cell.angle_beta   90.00
_cell.angle_gamma   90.00
#
_symmetry.space_group_name_H-M   'P 1'
#
loop_
_entity.id
_entity.type
_entity.pdbx_description
1 polymer ?
#
loop_
_entity_poly.entity_id
_entity_poly.type
_entity_poly.pdbx_seq_one_letter_code
_entity_poly.pdbx_strand_id
1 'polypeptide(L)'
;MTTAERIAAEEISHLTLVSKSLKDEMLKSFTRRIELFENVIHFYPQPFTPLSLTADRCQLSCKHCNKHYLQHMIDASQNLADVAEQLHNRGTIGIILSGGSTRDGYVPLYQ
;
A
#
# COMPACT_ATOMS: atom_id res chain seq x y z
N MET A 1 -21.28 -16.81 -15.50
CA MET A 1 -20.64 -16.57 -14.19
C MET A 1 -19.94 -17.83 -13.71
N THR A 2 -18.64 -17.70 -13.47
CA THR A 2 -17.78 -18.66 -12.77
C THR A 2 -18.27 -18.91 -11.35
N THR A 3 -17.77 -19.97 -10.69
CA THR A 3 -18.08 -20.24 -9.28
C THR A 3 -17.68 -19.08 -8.37
N ALA A 4 -16.54 -18.44 -8.64
CA ALA A 4 -16.07 -17.28 -7.88
C ALA A 4 -17.03 -16.08 -8.00
N GLU A 5 -17.54 -15.81 -9.21
CA GLU A 5 -18.50 -14.72 -9.43
C GLU A 5 -19.85 -14.99 -8.77
N ARG A 6 -20.30 -16.25 -8.70
CA ARG A 6 -21.53 -16.59 -7.97
C ARG A 6 -21.38 -16.36 -6.48
N ILE A 7 -20.28 -16.80 -5.89
CA ILE A 7 -19.98 -16.57 -4.47
C ILE A 7 -19.91 -15.07 -4.20
N ALA A 8 -19.19 -14.30 -5.04
CA ALA A 8 -19.12 -12.85 -4.89
C ALA A 8 -20.50 -12.18 -4.98
N ALA A 9 -21.35 -12.58 -5.92
CA ALA A 9 -22.71 -12.04 -6.03
C ALA A 9 -23.57 -12.35 -4.80
N GLU A 10 -23.46 -13.56 -4.26
CA GLU A 10 -24.15 -13.98 -3.03
C GLU A 10 -23.70 -13.12 -1.83
N GLU A 11 -22.39 -13.04 -1.57
CA GLU A 11 -21.81 -12.23 -0.49
C GLU A 11 -22.17 -10.75 -0.61
N ILE A 12 -22.07 -10.17 -1.81
CA ILE A 12 -22.43 -8.77 -2.07
C ILE A 12 -23.93 -8.54 -1.81
N SER A 13 -24.78 -9.52 -2.11
CA SER A 13 -26.23 -9.41 -1.88
C SER A 13 -26.57 -9.22 -0.41
N HIS A 14 -25.80 -9.84 0.49
CA HIS A 14 -25.98 -9.79 1.94
C HIS A 14 -25.54 -8.46 2.58
N LEU A 15 -24.79 -7.61 1.88
CA LEU A 15 -24.36 -6.30 2.40
C LEU A 15 -25.57 -5.37 2.62
N THR A 16 -25.87 -5.00 3.86
CA THR A 16 -27.06 -4.21 4.21
C THR A 16 -26.85 -2.70 4.14
N LEU A 17 -25.61 -2.22 4.26
CA LEU A 17 -25.25 -0.79 4.29
C LEU A 17 -24.80 -0.24 2.93
N VAL A 18 -25.16 -0.93 1.85
CA VAL A 18 -24.66 -0.66 0.48
C VAL A 18 -25.86 -0.54 -0.45
N SER A 19 -25.91 0.53 -1.26
CA SER A 19 -26.97 0.72 -2.24
C SER A 19 -26.94 -0.37 -3.31
N LYS A 20 -28.08 -0.63 -3.95
CA LYS A 20 -28.16 -1.57 -5.08
C LYS A 20 -27.15 -1.20 -6.18
N SER A 21 -27.07 0.09 -6.55
CA SER A 21 -26.13 0.55 -7.57
C SER A 21 -24.67 0.29 -7.21
N LEU A 22 -24.30 0.44 -5.93
CA LEU A 22 -22.95 0.14 -5.48
C LEU A 22 -22.67 -1.38 -5.47
N LYS A 23 -23.65 -2.21 -5.11
CA LYS A 23 -23.57 -3.67 -5.25
C LYS A 23 -23.31 -4.09 -6.70
N ASP A 24 -24.03 -3.48 -7.65
CA ASP A 24 -23.88 -3.76 -9.08
C ASP A 24 -22.45 -3.40 -9.56
N GLU A 25 -21.91 -2.24 -9.15
CA GLU A 25 -20.53 -1.84 -9.47
C GLU A 25 -19.47 -2.72 -8.77
N MET A 26 -19.74 -3.20 -7.54
CA MET A 26 -18.87 -4.15 -6.85
C MET A 26 -18.78 -5.47 -7.63
N LEU A 27 -19.90 -6.02 -8.07
CA LEU A 27 -19.93 -7.26 -8.84
C LEU A 27 -19.21 -7.10 -10.18
N LYS A 28 -19.47 -6.00 -10.89
CA LYS A 28 -18.78 -5.65 -12.13
C LYS A 28 -17.27 -5.52 -11.93
N SER A 29 -16.82 -4.88 -10.85
CA SER A 29 -15.41 -4.75 -10.51
C SER A 29 -14.77 -6.10 -10.20
N PHE A 30 -15.49 -6.99 -9.50
CA PHE A 30 -15.03 -8.34 -9.20
C PHE A 30 -14.90 -9.19 -10.48
N THR A 31 -15.90 -9.18 -11.36
CA THR A 31 -15.84 -9.85 -12.66
C THR A 31 -14.65 -9.34 -13.46
N ARG A 32 -14.46 -8.02 -13.51
CA ARG A 32 -13.32 -7.43 -14.22
C ARG A 32 -11.97 -7.88 -13.66
N ARG A 33 -11.86 -8.01 -12.34
CA ARG A 33 -10.66 -8.55 -11.69
C ARG A 33 -10.39 -9.99 -12.13
N ILE A 34 -11.42 -10.85 -12.14
CA ILE A 34 -11.30 -12.25 -12.56
C ILE A 34 -10.87 -12.35 -14.03
N GLU A 35 -11.46 -11.53 -14.92
CA GLU A 35 -11.12 -11.52 -16.35
C GLU A 35 -9.66 -11.15 -16.62
N LEU A 36 -9.10 -10.23 -15.82
CA LEU A 36 -7.76 -9.69 -16.04
C LEU A 36 -6.67 -10.43 -15.27
N PHE A 37 -6.99 -10.98 -14.10
CA PHE A 37 -6.02 -11.51 -13.13
C PHE A 37 -6.37 -12.92 -12.65
N GLU A 38 -7.31 -13.58 -13.30
CA GLU A 38 -7.79 -14.92 -12.95
C GLU A 38 -8.38 -14.98 -11.52
N ASN A 39 -8.71 -16.19 -11.08
CA ASN A 39 -9.15 -16.43 -9.70
C ASN A 39 -7.97 -16.79 -8.78
N VAL A 40 -6.87 -16.04 -8.87
CA VAL A 40 -5.66 -16.26 -8.07
C VAL A 40 -5.39 -15.06 -7.16
N ILE A 41 -4.94 -15.34 -5.94
CA ILE A 41 -4.45 -14.33 -5.00
C ILE A 41 -2.94 -14.55 -4.83
N HIS A 42 -2.14 -13.56 -5.22
CA HIS A 42 -0.69 -13.59 -5.05
C HIS A 42 -0.31 -13.03 -3.68
N PHE A 43 0.38 -13.84 -2.87
CA PHE A 43 0.97 -13.42 -1.60
C PHE A 43 2.46 -13.18 -1.78
N TYR A 44 2.93 -11.99 -1.39
CA TYR A 44 4.34 -11.60 -1.44
C TYR A 44 4.91 -11.57 -0.02
N PRO A 45 5.53 -12.67 0.46
CA PRO A 45 6.03 -12.76 1.84
C PRO A 45 7.23 -11.87 2.12
N GLN A 46 7.90 -11.38 1.07
CA GLN A 46 8.99 -10.40 1.15
C GLN A 46 8.53 -9.10 0.48
N PRO A 47 7.70 -8.29 1.14
CA PRO A 47 7.30 -7.00 0.60
C PRO A 47 8.49 -6.06 0.54
N PHE A 48 8.34 -4.97 -0.22
CA PHE A 48 9.38 -3.95 -0.30
C PHE A 48 9.62 -3.33 1.09
N THR A 49 10.89 -3.20 1.46
CA THR A 49 11.26 -2.66 2.77
C THR A 49 11.02 -1.15 2.79
N PRO A 50 10.27 -0.60 3.76
CA PRO A 50 9.98 0.83 3.81
C PRO A 50 11.14 1.61 4.46
N LEU A 51 11.65 2.62 3.74
CA LEU A 51 12.73 3.51 4.16
C LEU A 51 12.20 4.94 4.24
N SER A 52 12.60 5.66 5.29
CA SER A 52 12.28 7.07 5.47
C SER A 52 13.50 7.96 5.18
N LEU A 53 13.32 8.91 4.27
CA LEU A 53 14.28 9.98 3.97
C LEU A 53 14.32 11.09 5.01
N THR A 54 13.36 11.12 5.94
CA THR A 54 13.30 12.17 6.96
C THR A 54 13.33 11.60 8.37
N ALA A 55 13.70 10.33 8.54
CA ALA A 55 13.53 9.59 9.79
C ALA A 55 12.07 9.67 10.25
N ASP A 56 11.79 10.13 11.48
CA ASP A 56 10.46 10.37 12.02
C ASP A 56 9.94 11.81 11.81
N ARG A 57 10.71 12.66 11.11
CA ARG A 57 10.39 14.08 10.95
C ARG A 57 9.30 14.25 9.90
N CYS A 58 8.21 14.88 10.29
CA CYS A 58 7.11 15.32 9.41
C CYS A 58 6.59 16.67 9.92
N GLN A 59 6.33 17.61 9.01
CA GLN A 59 5.86 18.96 9.35
C GLN A 59 4.33 19.07 9.43
N LEU A 60 3.60 18.09 8.90
CA LEU A 60 2.13 18.15 8.83
C LEU A 60 1.42 17.63 10.09
N SER A 61 1.99 16.66 10.80
CA SER A 61 1.36 16.02 11.98
C SER A 61 -0.15 15.73 11.77
N CYS A 62 -0.51 15.15 10.62
CA CYS A 62 -1.89 15.05 10.21
C CYS A 62 -2.71 14.16 11.16
N LYS A 63 -4.02 14.41 11.27
CA LYS A 63 -4.95 13.62 12.10
C LYS A 63 -4.99 12.13 11.76
N HIS A 64 -4.51 11.74 10.58
CA HIS A 64 -4.54 10.37 10.07
C HIS A 64 -3.45 9.50 10.68
N CYS A 65 -2.19 9.94 10.62
CA CYS A 65 -1.05 9.14 11.09
C CYS A 65 -0.31 9.77 12.26
N ASN A 66 -0.36 11.11 12.42
CA ASN A 66 0.43 11.87 13.40
C ASN A 66 1.89 11.38 13.53
N LYS A 67 2.56 11.14 12.39
CA LYS A 67 3.93 10.63 12.26
C LYS A 67 4.16 9.17 12.71
N HIS A 68 3.13 8.48 13.22
CA HIS A 68 3.26 7.12 13.73
C HIS A 68 3.83 6.14 12.70
N TYR A 69 3.42 6.23 11.43
CA TYR A 69 3.93 5.33 10.39
C TYR A 69 5.43 5.45 10.12
N LEU A 70 6.01 6.63 10.33
CA LEU A 70 7.45 6.85 10.11
C LEU A 70 8.30 6.09 11.13
N GLN A 71 7.75 5.83 12.32
CA GLN A 71 8.43 5.12 13.40
C GLN A 71 8.73 3.66 13.06
N HIS A 72 8.00 3.09 12.10
CA HIS A 72 8.17 1.69 11.66
C HIS A 72 9.03 1.59 10.39
N MET A 73 9.49 2.70 9.82
CA MET A 73 10.35 2.72 8.65
C MET A 73 11.83 2.69 9.05
N ILE A 74 12.67 2.07 8.22
CA ILE A 74 14.12 2.16 8.39
C ILE A 74 14.56 3.60 8.11
N ASP A 75 15.30 4.21 9.02
CA ASP A 75 15.89 5.52 8.80
C ASP A 75 16.99 5.42 7.74
N ALA A 76 16.76 6.08 6.61
CA ALA A 76 17.69 6.22 5.50
C ALA A 76 17.98 7.71 5.21
N SER A 77 17.69 8.59 6.17
CA SER A 77 17.73 10.04 5.97
C SER A 77 19.13 10.61 5.75
N GLN A 78 20.18 9.85 6.08
CA GLN A 78 21.58 10.30 5.97
C GLN A 78 22.47 9.33 5.16
N ASN A 79 22.00 8.11 4.88
CA ASN A 79 22.82 7.01 4.40
C ASN A 79 22.04 6.07 3.46
N LEU A 80 21.16 6.63 2.64
CA LEU A 80 20.28 5.86 1.74
C LEU A 80 21.05 4.82 0.91
N ALA A 81 22.18 5.20 0.33
CA ALA A 81 22.98 4.30 -0.50
C ALA A 81 23.47 3.08 0.29
N ASP A 82 24.06 3.29 1.47
CA ASP A 82 24.58 2.22 2.32
C ASP A 82 23.45 1.30 2.82
N VAL A 83 22.32 1.88 3.24
CA VAL A 83 21.15 1.10 3.69
C VAL A 83 20.58 0.28 2.55
N ALA A 84 20.47 0.86 1.35
CA ALA A 84 19.99 0.15 0.16
C ALA A 84 20.94 -0.99 -0.25
N GLU A 85 22.26 -0.77 -0.20
CA GLU A 85 23.27 -1.81 -0.47
C GLU A 85 23.17 -2.96 0.54
N GLN A 86 23.04 -2.65 1.83
CA GLN A 86 22.85 -3.67 2.86
C GLN A 86 21.58 -4.50 2.66
N LEU A 87 20.48 -3.87 2.25
CA LEU A 87 19.22 -4.56 1.96
C LEU A 87 19.34 -5.42 0.70
N HIS A 88 20.00 -4.91 -0.34
CA HIS A 88 20.29 -5.67 -1.55
C HIS A 88 21.11 -6.94 -1.23
N ASN A 89 22.18 -6.80 -0.43
CA ASN A 89 23.03 -7.90 -0.01
C ASN A 89 22.30 -8.93 0.87
N ARG A 90 21.18 -8.56 1.50
CA ARG A 90 20.29 -9.47 2.26
C ARG A 90 19.22 -10.14 1.39
N GLY A 91 19.19 -9.87 0.09
CA GLY A 91 18.24 -10.44 -0.85
C GLY A 91 16.90 -9.72 -0.92
N THR A 92 16.79 -8.49 -0.41
CA THR A 92 15.56 -7.70 -0.54
C THR A 92 15.30 -7.37 -2.01
N ILE A 93 14.08 -7.66 -2.49
CA ILE A 93 13.68 -7.48 -3.90
C ILE A 93 13.41 -6.02 -4.29
N GLY A 94 13.25 -5.13 -3.32
CA GLY A 94 12.97 -3.71 -3.54
C GLY A 94 12.73 -2.93 -2.25
N ILE A 95 12.76 -1.60 -2.38
CA ILE A 95 12.50 -0.66 -1.28
C ILE A 95 11.31 0.24 -1.61
N ILE A 96 10.58 0.65 -0.57
CA ILE A 96 9.63 1.76 -0.65
C ILE A 96 10.34 2.97 -0.06
N LEU A 97 10.69 3.93 -0.91
CA LEU A 97 11.29 5.18 -0.47
C LEU A 97 10.21 6.20 -0.15
N SER A 98 10.18 6.68 1.09
CA SER A 98 9.18 7.62 1.58
C SER A 98 9.76 8.54 2.65
N GLY A 99 8.90 9.17 3.43
CA GLY A 99 9.28 10.03 4.55
C GLY A 99 8.12 10.91 5.01
N GLY A 100 8.39 11.75 5.99
CA GLY A 100 7.47 12.77 6.43
C GLY A 100 7.43 13.96 5.48
N SER A 101 6.24 14.53 5.31
CA SER A 101 6.02 15.64 4.40
C SER A 101 6.43 16.99 4.99
N THR A 102 6.86 17.89 4.11
CA THR A 102 6.97 19.32 4.36
C THR A 102 5.59 19.96 4.56
N ARG A 103 5.55 21.24 4.94
CA ARG A 103 4.30 22.03 5.01
C ARG A 103 3.56 22.14 3.68
N ASP A 104 4.27 21.99 2.56
CA ASP A 104 3.70 22.04 1.21
C ASP A 104 3.21 20.67 0.72
N GLY A 105 3.29 19.63 1.57
CA GLY A 105 2.67 18.34 1.29
C GLY A 105 3.52 17.34 0.50
N TYR A 106 4.83 17.55 0.40
CA TYR A 106 5.75 16.64 -0.30
C TYR A 106 6.84 16.08 0.61
N VAL A 107 7.38 14.90 0.29
CA VAL A 107 8.59 14.37 0.96
C VAL A 107 9.82 15.02 0.29
N PRO A 108 10.75 15.63 1.03
CA PRO A 108 11.90 16.30 0.44
C PRO A 108 12.90 15.28 -0.13
N LEU A 109 12.78 14.96 -1.42
CA LEU A 109 13.63 13.99 -2.12
C LEU A 109 14.99 14.57 -2.58
N TYR A 110 15.01 15.87 -2.88
CA TYR A 110 16.18 16.59 -3.36
C TYR A 110 16.31 17.87 -2.56
N GLN A 111 17.45 18.08 -1.90
CA GLN A 111 17.85 19.36 -1.32
C GLN A 111 19.28 19.66 -1.75
#